data_AF-A0A9E5S5X9-F1
#
_entry.id   AF-A0A9E5S5X9-F1
#
_cell.length_a   1.000
_cell.length_b   1.000
_cell.length_c   1.000
_cell.angle_alpha   90.00
_cell.angle_beta   90.00
_cell.angle_gamma   90.00
#
_symmetry.space_group_name_H-M   'P 1'
#
loop_
_entity.id
_entity.type
_entity.pdbx_description
1 polymer ?
#
loop_
_entity_poly.entity_id
_entity_poly.type
_entity_poly.pdbx_seq_one_letter_code
_entity_poly.pdbx_strand_id
1 'polypeptide(L)'
;MKLYYFVLVVTMMVLLTSCMFSSQNGEVDHDDENMPGKHTDRSDKNAPKEIKSKDITLFDTYFVYDRGMDHFNAQRMDDGSVEITKGTRDDDKMTVGPEFLVNLQKIIDKHGLAKWNGEYSVTAGLPDEPTSFLCKYESDESIYFHKNASPGSDWMRDVLKLFLTEFPGQDVASLSGIVRFAYWHSGMAKPDIYGLTIDRYDDKYVLRAEFFDPENPDGSTELVWDTEEYRDAIKTFYGRAVEIYDARDIQSWDGFDKTNRNVRDGYMFNIVIEFEDGKSIGAYGNNAFPSGFEIVKYELKDLLDEIIAMYQKSKDVG
;
A
#
# COMPACT_ATOMS: atom_id res chain seq x y z
N MET A 1 30.00 20.02 39.16
CA MET A 1 29.27 19.03 38.34
C MET A 1 28.43 18.04 39.20
N LYS A 2 27.73 18.50 40.26
CA LYS A 2 26.83 17.64 41.08
C LYS A 2 25.65 18.39 41.72
N LEU A 3 25.25 19.55 41.17
CA LEU A 3 24.10 20.33 41.69
C LEU A 3 22.98 20.53 40.65
N TYR A 4 23.27 20.43 39.35
CA TYR A 4 22.27 20.57 38.29
C TYR A 4 21.42 19.31 38.06
N TYR A 5 21.89 18.13 38.46
CA TYR A 5 21.12 16.88 38.35
C TYR A 5 20.00 16.77 39.39
N PHE A 6 20.07 17.51 40.50
CA PHE A 6 19.05 17.45 41.56
C PHE A 6 17.83 18.34 41.25
N VAL A 7 18.02 19.42 40.48
CA VAL A 7 16.93 20.33 40.09
C VAL A 7 16.09 19.77 38.93
N LEU A 8 16.67 18.92 38.09
CA LEU A 8 15.99 18.31 36.94
C LEU A 8 15.12 17.10 37.32
N VAL A 9 15.46 16.39 38.40
CA VAL A 9 14.64 15.28 38.93
C VAL A 9 13.42 15.79 39.73
N VAL A 10 13.53 16.97 40.35
CA VAL A 10 12.41 17.56 41.13
C VAL A 10 11.38 18.24 40.22
N THR A 11 11.75 18.71 39.03
CA THR A 11 10.78 19.27 38.06
C THR A 11 9.99 18.20 37.29
N MET A 12 10.53 16.99 37.11
CA MET A 12 9.77 15.85 36.55
C MET A 12 8.76 15.23 37.52
N MET A 13 8.92 15.37 38.85
CA MET A 13 7.94 14.85 39.82
C MET A 13 6.75 15.79 40.07
N VAL A 14 6.84 17.07 39.72
CA VAL A 14 5.74 18.04 39.89
C VAL A 14 4.72 18.00 38.73
N LEU A 15 5.05 17.33 37.61
CA LEU A 15 4.10 17.07 36.51
C LEU A 15 3.40 15.71 36.58
N LEU A 16 3.69 14.89 37.61
CA LEU A 16 3.03 13.59 37.85
C LEU A 16 2.12 13.57 39.09
N THR A 17 1.84 14.73 39.71
CA THR A 17 1.00 14.83 40.92
C THR A 17 -0.25 15.70 40.77
N SER A 18 -0.62 16.09 39.55
CA SER A 18 -1.86 16.83 39.29
C SER A 18 -3.13 15.96 39.22
N CYS A 19 -3.02 14.63 39.42
CA CYS A 19 -4.16 13.72 39.41
C CYS A 19 -4.47 13.07 40.77
N MET A 20 -3.93 13.57 41.88
CA MET A 20 -4.30 13.11 43.22
C MET A 20 -4.60 14.29 44.13
N PHE A 21 -5.79 14.90 44.00
CA PHE A 21 -6.53 15.53 45.10
C PHE A 21 -7.84 16.11 44.54
N SER A 22 -8.85 15.26 44.37
CA SER A 22 -10.25 15.66 44.49
C SER A 22 -11.13 14.45 44.76
N SER A 23 -11.97 14.56 45.77
CA SER A 23 -13.05 13.63 46.17
C SER A 23 -12.65 12.37 46.96
N GLN A 24 -12.33 12.56 48.25
CA GLN A 24 -12.88 11.69 49.29
C GLN A 24 -14.07 12.41 49.91
N ASN A 25 -15.27 12.08 49.44
CA ASN A 25 -16.48 12.05 50.26
C ASN A 25 -17.26 10.83 49.80
N GLY A 26 -17.50 9.91 50.73
CA GLY A 26 -18.06 8.61 50.45
C GLY A 26 -19.51 8.69 49.98
N GLU A 27 -19.80 7.89 48.95
CA GLU A 27 -21.05 7.17 48.84
C GLU A 27 -20.71 5.86 48.13
N VAL A 28 -21.10 4.76 48.77
CA VAL A 28 -20.98 3.41 48.23
C VAL A 28 -22.11 3.29 47.21
N ASP A 29 -21.79 3.49 45.93
CA ASP A 29 -22.71 3.14 44.85
C ASP A 29 -22.29 1.80 44.24
N HIS A 30 -23.31 0.94 44.17
CA HIS A 30 -23.28 -0.43 43.72
C HIS A 30 -22.67 -0.58 42.32
N ASP A 31 -21.86 -1.64 42.19
CA ASP A 31 -21.63 -2.45 40.98
C ASP A 31 -22.30 -1.94 39.69
N ASP A 32 -21.64 -1.02 38.98
CA ASP A 32 -21.83 -0.89 37.54
C ASP A 32 -20.77 -1.77 36.86
N GLU A 33 -21.27 -2.94 36.50
CA GLU A 33 -20.65 -3.96 35.66
C GLU A 33 -19.78 -3.34 34.56
N ASN A 34 -18.51 -3.76 34.55
CA ASN A 34 -17.53 -3.46 33.53
C ASN A 34 -17.96 -4.14 32.22
N MET A 35 -18.93 -3.56 31.51
CA MET A 35 -19.44 -4.12 30.26
C MET A 35 -18.39 -4.02 29.15
N PRO A 36 -18.10 -5.11 28.41
CA PRO A 36 -17.40 -5.00 27.14
C PRO A 36 -18.21 -4.11 26.18
N GLY A 37 -17.56 -3.20 25.45
CA GLY A 37 -18.24 -2.33 24.47
C GLY A 37 -18.37 -0.84 24.82
N LYS A 38 -17.68 -0.32 25.86
CA LYS A 38 -17.77 1.11 26.19
C LYS A 38 -17.25 1.99 25.05
N HIS A 39 -18.13 2.84 24.51
CA HIS A 39 -17.79 3.85 23.53
C HIS A 39 -17.19 5.10 24.21
N THR A 40 -16.08 5.59 23.68
CA THR A 40 -15.41 6.83 24.12
C THR A 40 -15.29 7.78 22.94
N ASP A 41 -15.95 8.92 23.04
CA ASP A 41 -15.81 10.04 22.10
C ASP A 41 -15.14 11.23 22.81
N ARG A 42 -14.01 11.69 22.29
CA ARG A 42 -13.27 12.88 22.75
C ARG A 42 -12.97 13.82 21.59
N SER A 43 -13.79 13.77 20.54
CA SER A 43 -13.51 14.47 19.29
C SER A 43 -13.51 15.99 19.49
N ASP A 44 -12.50 16.66 18.96
CA ASP A 44 -12.46 18.12 18.84
C ASP A 44 -13.10 18.55 17.51
N LYS A 45 -14.33 19.06 17.59
CA LYS A 45 -15.09 19.54 16.44
C LYS A 45 -14.52 20.82 15.83
N ASN A 46 -13.65 21.54 16.55
CA ASN A 46 -13.03 22.77 16.09
C ASN A 46 -11.64 22.55 15.47
N ALA A 47 -11.14 21.31 15.49
CA ALA A 47 -9.87 20.98 14.87
C ALA A 47 -9.87 21.35 13.37
N PRO A 48 -8.82 22.03 12.86
CA PRO A 48 -8.75 22.41 11.45
C PRO A 48 -8.84 21.20 10.54
N LYS A 49 -9.77 21.24 9.58
CA LYS A 49 -10.01 20.16 8.61
C LYS A 49 -9.21 20.31 7.31
N GLU A 50 -8.42 21.36 7.25
CA GLU A 50 -7.48 21.68 6.18
C GLU A 50 -6.17 22.09 6.86
N ILE A 51 -5.05 21.58 6.34
CA ILE A 51 -3.71 21.96 6.77
C ILE A 51 -3.07 22.76 5.65
N LYS A 52 -2.55 23.95 5.96
CA LYS A 52 -1.96 24.83 4.95
C LYS A 52 -0.53 24.41 4.63
N SER A 53 0.25 24.07 5.65
CA SER A 53 1.62 23.58 5.46
C SER A 53 1.63 22.21 4.77
N LYS A 54 2.70 21.99 3.99
CA LYS A 54 3.03 20.71 3.36
C LYS A 54 4.37 20.16 3.86
N ASP A 55 5.02 20.89 4.76
CA ASP A 55 6.34 20.60 5.27
C ASP A 55 6.22 19.77 6.54
N ILE A 56 6.08 18.45 6.36
CA ILE A 56 5.99 17.49 7.46
C ILE A 56 7.31 17.50 8.25
N THR A 57 7.21 17.49 9.58
CA THR A 57 8.35 17.37 10.51
C THR A 57 8.34 16.03 11.26
N LEU A 58 7.15 15.50 11.53
CA LEU A 58 6.97 14.23 12.21
C LEU A 58 5.71 13.54 11.68
N PHE A 59 5.81 12.24 11.51
CA PHE A 59 4.69 11.35 11.25
C PHE A 59 4.79 10.15 12.18
N ASP A 60 3.68 9.76 12.78
CA ASP A 60 3.57 8.56 13.61
C ASP A 60 2.17 7.97 13.45
N THR A 61 2.09 6.70 13.07
CA THR A 61 0.79 6.03 12.92
C THR A 61 0.87 4.58 13.36
N TYR A 62 -0.24 4.13 13.93
CA TYR A 62 -0.45 2.77 14.36
C TYR A 62 -1.79 2.28 13.83
N PHE A 63 -1.82 1.18 13.09
CA PHE A 63 -3.05 0.60 12.58
C PHE A 63 -2.95 -0.92 12.41
N VAL A 64 -4.09 -1.59 12.37
CA VAL A 64 -4.20 -2.98 11.93
C VAL A 64 -4.54 -2.98 10.44
N TYR A 65 -3.78 -3.69 9.60
CA TYR A 65 -4.06 -3.78 8.16
C TYR A 65 -4.47 -5.20 7.72
N ASP A 66 -3.59 -6.19 7.88
CA ASP A 66 -3.88 -7.60 7.56
C ASP A 66 -3.84 -8.47 8.83
N ARG A 67 -2.71 -9.14 9.13
CA ARG A 67 -2.60 -10.10 10.25
C ARG A 67 -1.93 -9.54 11.50
N GLY A 68 -1.75 -8.23 11.57
CA GLY A 68 -0.93 -7.64 12.61
C GLY A 68 -1.12 -6.14 12.75
N MET A 69 -0.56 -5.66 13.84
CA MET A 69 -0.49 -4.25 14.18
C MET A 69 0.79 -3.67 13.57
N ASP A 70 0.63 -2.71 12.68
CA ASP A 70 1.73 -1.98 12.05
C ASP A 70 1.95 -0.64 12.76
N HIS A 71 3.21 -0.31 13.02
CA HIS A 71 3.66 1.00 13.50
C HIS A 71 4.56 1.61 12.43
N PHE A 72 4.35 2.86 12.10
CA PHE A 72 5.25 3.59 11.23
C PHE A 72 5.55 4.96 11.82
N ASN A 73 6.83 5.33 11.77
CA ASN A 73 7.30 6.63 12.20
C ASN A 73 8.20 7.24 11.13
N ALA A 74 8.06 8.54 10.85
CA ALA A 74 9.02 9.29 10.05
C ALA A 74 9.32 10.63 10.72
N GLN A 75 10.61 10.94 10.88
CA GLN A 75 11.07 12.17 11.50
C GLN A 75 12.06 12.89 10.60
N ARG A 76 11.81 14.18 10.36
CA ARG A 76 12.74 15.05 9.63
C ARG A 76 13.94 15.37 10.51
N MET A 77 15.13 15.21 9.96
CA MET A 77 16.41 15.47 10.62
C MET A 77 16.93 16.88 10.27
N ASP A 78 17.89 17.38 11.06
CA ASP A 78 18.46 18.73 10.88
C ASP A 78 19.18 18.92 9.55
N ASP A 79 19.71 17.85 8.96
CA ASP A 79 20.37 17.85 7.65
C ASP A 79 19.39 17.72 6.47
N GLY A 80 18.08 17.67 6.75
CA GLY A 80 17.01 17.51 5.78
C GLY A 80 16.72 16.07 5.37
N SER A 81 17.50 15.09 5.84
CA SER A 81 17.16 13.68 5.69
C SER A 81 15.97 13.28 6.56
N VAL A 82 15.46 12.07 6.36
CA VAL A 82 14.30 11.55 7.11
C VAL A 82 14.69 10.22 7.74
N GLU A 83 14.57 10.11 9.06
CA GLU A 83 14.64 8.83 9.75
C GLU A 83 13.25 8.19 9.69
N ILE A 84 13.16 6.95 9.18
CA ILE A 84 11.92 6.18 9.15
C ILE A 84 12.08 4.92 10.00
N THR A 85 10.99 4.53 10.67
CA THR A 85 10.90 3.30 11.47
C THR A 85 9.70 2.48 11.04
N LYS A 86 9.86 1.16 10.96
CA LYS A 86 8.77 0.17 10.83
C LYS A 86 8.68 -0.65 12.12
N GLY A 87 7.54 -0.70 12.77
CA GLY A 87 7.39 -1.42 14.04
C GLY A 87 8.01 -0.66 15.22
N THR A 88 8.07 -1.33 16.38
CA THR A 88 8.46 -0.71 17.66
C THR A 88 9.91 -0.93 18.05
N ARG A 89 10.69 -1.63 17.22
CA ARG A 89 12.05 -2.02 17.56
C ARG A 89 13.06 -1.08 16.90
N ASP A 90 14.17 -0.84 17.59
CA ASP A 90 15.21 0.09 17.12
C ASP A 90 15.99 -0.43 15.90
N ASP A 91 15.94 -1.73 15.61
CA ASP A 91 16.59 -2.37 14.45
C ASP A 91 15.81 -2.18 13.13
N ASP A 92 14.58 -1.67 13.19
CA ASP A 92 13.76 -1.41 12.01
C ASP A 92 13.81 0.06 11.57
N LYS A 93 14.98 0.69 11.69
CA LYS A 93 15.24 2.10 11.37
C LYS A 93 16.14 2.24 10.15
N MET A 94 15.85 3.23 9.31
CA MET A 94 16.75 3.65 8.23
C MET A 94 16.60 5.14 7.92
N THR A 95 17.58 5.68 7.20
CA THR A 95 17.57 7.06 6.72
C THR A 95 17.26 7.07 5.23
N VAL A 96 16.28 7.89 4.83
CA VAL A 96 15.87 8.12 3.44
C VAL A 96 15.95 9.60 3.09
N GLY A 97 15.79 9.94 1.81
CA GLY A 97 15.82 11.31 1.36
C GLY A 97 14.53 12.09 1.70
N PRO A 98 14.58 13.44 1.61
CA PRO A 98 13.45 14.33 1.91
C PRO A 98 12.21 14.07 1.03
N GLU A 99 12.38 13.46 -0.15
CA GLU A 99 11.29 13.09 -1.05
C GLU A 99 10.28 12.13 -0.40
N PHE A 100 10.69 11.36 0.62
CA PHE A 100 9.79 10.48 1.36
C PHE A 100 8.62 11.26 1.98
N LEU A 101 8.91 12.37 2.68
CA LEU A 101 7.87 13.20 3.31
C LEU A 101 6.99 13.90 2.27
N VAL A 102 7.54 14.24 1.11
CA VAL A 102 6.75 14.77 -0.02
C VAL A 102 5.75 13.72 -0.53
N ASN A 103 6.17 12.46 -0.65
CA ASN A 103 5.29 11.36 -1.06
C ASN A 103 4.25 11.03 0.02
N LEU A 104 4.64 11.07 1.29
CA LEU A 104 3.71 10.92 2.41
C LEU A 104 2.62 12.01 2.40
N GLN A 105 3.00 13.27 2.13
CA GLN A 105 2.04 14.35 2.00
C GLN A 105 1.06 14.14 0.84
N LYS A 106 1.51 13.55 -0.29
CA LYS A 106 0.60 13.19 -1.40
C LYS A 106 -0.43 12.15 -0.96
N ILE A 107 -0.06 11.18 -0.12
CA ILE A 107 -1.00 10.18 0.43
C ILE A 107 -2.04 10.86 1.33
N ILE A 108 -1.58 11.75 2.22
CA ILE A 108 -2.46 12.55 3.10
C ILE A 108 -3.48 13.33 2.27
N ASP A 109 -3.04 13.97 1.18
CA ASP A 109 -3.89 14.77 0.30
C ASP A 109 -4.85 13.89 -0.53
N LYS A 110 -4.34 12.78 -1.10
CA LYS A 110 -5.11 11.81 -1.89
C LYS A 110 -6.31 11.28 -1.11
N HIS A 111 -6.09 10.90 0.15
CA HIS A 111 -7.13 10.31 1.01
C HIS A 111 -7.87 11.34 1.86
N GLY A 112 -7.51 12.63 1.76
CA GLY A 112 -8.14 13.69 2.52
C GLY A 112 -8.04 13.51 4.03
N LEU A 113 -6.93 12.95 4.54
CA LEU A 113 -6.78 12.56 5.95
C LEU A 113 -6.90 13.75 6.93
N ALA A 114 -6.60 14.98 6.46
CA ALA A 114 -6.82 16.20 7.23
C ALA A 114 -8.29 16.40 7.68
N LYS A 115 -9.26 15.84 6.95
CA LYS A 115 -10.69 15.92 7.31
C LYS A 115 -11.01 15.16 8.60
N TRP A 116 -10.19 14.19 8.97
CA TRP A 116 -10.35 13.43 10.21
C TRP A 116 -9.66 14.08 11.41
N ASN A 117 -8.94 15.20 11.22
CA ASN A 117 -8.24 15.86 12.31
C ASN A 117 -9.17 16.18 13.49
N GLY A 118 -8.76 15.83 14.71
CA GLY A 118 -9.54 15.97 15.93
C GLY A 118 -10.56 14.85 16.17
N GLU A 119 -10.72 13.87 15.27
CA GLU A 119 -11.60 12.73 15.56
C GLU A 119 -10.98 11.84 16.65
N TYR A 120 -11.74 11.59 17.72
CA TYR A 120 -11.40 10.62 18.74
C TYR A 120 -12.66 9.82 19.05
N SER A 121 -12.81 8.64 18.47
CA SER A 121 -14.04 7.85 18.56
C SER A 121 -13.72 6.36 18.53
N VAL A 122 -13.67 5.75 19.72
CA VAL A 122 -13.23 4.38 19.92
C VAL A 122 -14.22 3.58 20.75
N THR A 123 -14.36 2.30 20.45
CA THR A 123 -15.21 1.35 21.19
C THR A 123 -14.33 0.26 21.78
N ALA A 124 -14.34 0.16 23.11
CA ALA A 124 -13.56 -0.85 23.81
C ALA A 124 -14.08 -2.26 23.52
N GLY A 125 -13.19 -3.23 23.36
CA GLY A 125 -13.55 -4.64 23.16
C GLY A 125 -13.90 -5.03 21.72
N LEU A 126 -13.61 -4.16 20.74
CA LEU A 126 -13.57 -4.59 19.34
C LEU A 126 -12.36 -5.53 19.10
N PRO A 127 -12.43 -6.45 18.13
CA PRO A 127 -11.34 -7.40 17.86
C PRO A 127 -10.02 -6.73 17.51
N ASP A 128 -10.07 -5.62 16.78
CA ASP A 128 -8.91 -4.91 16.28
C ASP A 128 -8.63 -3.67 17.12
N GLU A 129 -7.35 -3.46 17.42
CA GLU A 129 -6.88 -2.27 18.14
C GLU A 129 -7.18 -0.99 17.36
N PRO A 130 -7.60 0.10 18.02
CA PRO A 130 -7.88 1.37 17.37
C PRO A 130 -6.69 1.92 16.58
N THR A 131 -7.01 2.58 15.47
CA THR A 131 -6.02 3.30 14.67
C THR A 131 -5.64 4.62 15.33
N SER A 132 -4.35 4.94 15.35
CA SER A 132 -3.80 6.25 15.72
C SER A 132 -3.05 6.85 14.53
N PHE A 133 -3.24 8.13 14.28
CA PHE A 133 -2.53 8.87 13.25
C PHE A 133 -2.12 10.22 13.81
N LEU A 134 -0.84 10.57 13.65
CA LEU A 134 -0.26 11.84 14.01
C LEU A 134 0.64 12.31 12.87
N CYS A 135 0.40 13.52 12.39
CA CYS A 135 1.29 14.21 11.48
C CYS A 135 1.48 15.66 11.97
N LYS A 136 2.73 16.09 12.14
CA LYS A 136 3.08 17.45 12.54
C LYS A 136 3.80 18.15 11.39
N TYR A 137 3.57 19.45 11.30
CA TYR A 137 4.09 20.31 10.26
C TYR A 137 5.02 21.36 10.84
N GLU A 138 5.86 21.95 9.99
CA GLU A 138 6.75 23.05 10.37
C GLU A 138 5.99 24.33 10.79
N SER A 139 4.75 24.48 10.34
CA SER A 139 3.86 25.58 10.72
C SER A 139 3.25 25.45 12.12
N ASP A 140 3.64 24.42 12.88
CA ASP A 140 3.00 23.97 14.13
C ASP A 140 1.56 23.44 13.96
N GLU A 141 1.06 23.35 12.71
CA GLU A 141 -0.17 22.62 12.42
C GLU A 141 0.03 21.12 12.65
N SER A 142 -1.06 20.41 12.96
CA SER A 142 -1.03 18.95 13.06
C SER A 142 -2.36 18.33 12.64
N ILE A 143 -2.25 17.09 12.16
CA ILE A 143 -3.36 16.16 12.00
C ILE A 143 -3.22 15.11 13.10
N TYR A 144 -4.24 14.98 13.93
CA TYR A 144 -4.34 13.89 14.88
C TYR A 144 -5.73 13.26 14.83
N PHE A 145 -5.80 11.93 14.71
CA PHE A 145 -7.04 11.21 14.93
C PHE A 145 -6.81 9.85 15.57
N HIS A 146 -7.79 9.40 16.33
CA HIS A 146 -7.80 8.11 16.99
C HIS A 146 -9.19 7.48 16.87
N LYS A 147 -9.31 6.40 16.10
CA LYS A 147 -10.63 5.84 15.75
C LYS A 147 -10.61 4.33 15.72
N ASN A 148 -11.79 3.71 15.77
CA ASN A 148 -11.93 2.27 15.55
C ASN A 148 -11.16 1.82 14.31
N ALA A 149 -10.56 0.63 14.38
CA ALA A 149 -9.82 0.06 13.27
C ALA A 149 -10.70 -0.03 12.01
N SER A 150 -10.07 0.15 10.87
CA SER A 150 -10.65 -0.14 9.56
C SER A 150 -9.62 -0.89 8.71
N PRO A 151 -9.28 -2.14 9.09
CA PRO A 151 -8.29 -2.93 8.36
C PRO A 151 -8.59 -2.99 6.87
N GLY A 152 -7.55 -3.02 6.04
CA GLY A 152 -7.69 -3.03 4.58
C GLY A 152 -8.06 -1.68 3.94
N SER A 153 -8.11 -0.56 4.67
CA SER A 153 -8.43 0.74 4.05
C SER A 153 -7.32 1.24 3.11
N ASP A 154 -7.71 1.88 2.01
CA ASP A 154 -6.77 2.29 0.95
C ASP A 154 -5.63 3.21 1.43
N TRP A 155 -5.89 4.08 2.41
CA TRP A 155 -4.85 4.98 2.93
C TRP A 155 -3.82 4.23 3.78
N MET A 156 -4.25 3.21 4.54
CA MET A 156 -3.33 2.34 5.28
C MET A 156 -2.46 1.57 4.31
N ARG A 157 -3.04 1.03 3.22
CA ARG A 157 -2.29 0.37 2.15
C ARG A 157 -1.22 1.29 1.56
N ASP A 158 -1.59 2.52 1.24
CA ASP A 158 -0.67 3.47 0.61
C ASP A 158 0.46 3.89 1.57
N VAL A 159 0.16 4.10 2.86
CA VAL A 159 1.19 4.35 3.89
C VAL A 159 2.10 3.13 4.04
N LEU A 160 1.52 1.93 4.18
CA LEU A 160 2.25 0.68 4.29
C LEU A 160 3.18 0.48 3.08
N LYS A 161 2.67 0.67 1.86
CA LYS A 161 3.43 0.61 0.60
C LYS A 161 4.58 1.61 0.58
N LEU A 162 4.34 2.86 0.97
CA LEU A 162 5.38 3.89 1.00
C LEU A 162 6.52 3.47 1.95
N PHE A 163 6.20 3.05 3.17
CA PHE A 163 7.22 2.62 4.12
C PHE A 163 7.95 1.36 3.64
N LEU A 164 7.23 0.31 3.26
CA LEU A 164 7.84 -0.97 2.89
C LEU A 164 8.70 -0.90 1.62
N THR A 165 8.47 0.07 0.73
CA THR A 165 9.30 0.27 -0.48
C THR A 165 10.72 0.71 -0.12
N GLU A 166 10.90 1.39 1.01
CA GLU A 166 12.22 1.83 1.47
C GLU A 166 13.01 0.69 2.13
N PHE A 167 12.32 -0.25 2.78
CA PHE A 167 12.96 -1.37 3.46
C PHE A 167 13.31 -2.50 2.47
N PRO A 168 14.54 -3.04 2.51
CA PRO A 168 14.93 -4.14 1.64
C PRO A 168 14.15 -5.43 1.94
N GLY A 169 13.93 -6.24 0.90
CA GLY A 169 13.37 -7.59 1.02
C GLY A 169 11.86 -7.64 1.30
N GLN A 170 11.14 -6.52 1.19
CA GLN A 170 9.69 -6.50 1.37
C GLN A 170 8.95 -6.94 0.10
N ASP A 171 7.95 -7.81 0.25
CA ASP A 171 7.04 -8.19 -0.82
C ASP A 171 5.88 -7.19 -0.93
N VAL A 172 6.21 -5.96 -1.30
CA VAL A 172 5.24 -4.85 -1.34
C VAL A 172 4.09 -5.13 -2.32
N ALA A 173 4.36 -5.91 -3.36
CA ALA A 173 3.37 -6.29 -4.37
C ALA A 173 2.24 -7.15 -3.81
N SER A 174 2.50 -7.96 -2.77
CA SER A 174 1.48 -8.75 -2.09
C SER A 174 0.39 -7.87 -1.45
N LEU A 175 0.72 -6.65 -1.04
CA LEU A 175 -0.21 -5.71 -0.41
C LEU A 175 -1.32 -5.20 -1.34
N SER A 176 -1.14 -5.34 -2.66
CA SER A 176 -2.19 -5.00 -3.62
C SER A 176 -3.45 -5.85 -3.45
N GLY A 177 -3.34 -7.00 -2.79
CA GLY A 177 -4.39 -7.99 -2.72
C GLY A 177 -4.66 -8.67 -4.07
N ILE A 178 -3.89 -8.39 -5.12
CA ILE A 178 -4.04 -9.04 -6.41
C ILE A 178 -3.65 -10.52 -6.26
N VAL A 179 -4.52 -11.43 -6.72
CA VAL A 179 -4.26 -12.88 -6.77
C VAL A 179 -4.11 -13.38 -8.19
N ARG A 180 -4.61 -12.63 -9.17
CA ARG A 180 -4.46 -12.94 -10.59
C ARG A 180 -4.28 -11.66 -11.39
N PHE A 181 -3.21 -11.61 -12.16
CA PHE A 181 -3.02 -10.63 -13.23
C PHE A 181 -3.04 -11.38 -14.55
N ALA A 182 -4.08 -11.21 -15.37
CA ALA A 182 -4.20 -11.85 -16.68
C ALA A 182 -4.37 -10.79 -17.76
N TYR A 183 -3.52 -10.83 -18.78
CA TYR A 183 -3.55 -9.94 -19.92
C TYR A 183 -3.40 -10.73 -21.21
N TRP A 184 -4.20 -10.38 -22.21
CA TRP A 184 -4.11 -10.93 -23.56
C TRP A 184 -4.18 -9.80 -24.57
N HIS A 185 -3.31 -9.86 -25.56
CA HIS A 185 -3.26 -8.92 -26.67
C HIS A 185 -3.21 -9.68 -27.99
N SER A 186 -3.89 -9.12 -28.98
CA SER A 186 -3.88 -9.65 -30.34
C SER A 186 -3.77 -8.51 -31.34
N GLY A 187 -3.09 -8.79 -32.44
CA GLY A 187 -2.94 -7.91 -33.59
C GLY A 187 -2.70 -8.71 -34.85
N MET A 188 -2.33 -8.03 -35.93
CA MET A 188 -2.14 -8.65 -37.24
C MET A 188 -0.81 -9.37 -37.40
N ALA A 189 0.22 -8.95 -36.65
CA ALA A 189 1.54 -9.55 -36.69
C ALA A 189 1.68 -10.59 -35.56
N LYS A 190 2.37 -11.70 -35.82
CA LYS A 190 2.64 -12.74 -34.79
C LYS A 190 3.23 -12.17 -33.49
N PRO A 191 4.21 -11.24 -33.50
CA PRO A 191 4.73 -10.64 -32.27
C PRO A 191 3.71 -9.80 -31.46
N ASP A 192 2.60 -9.40 -32.10
CA ASP A 192 1.52 -8.65 -31.44
C ASP A 192 0.46 -9.59 -30.84
N ILE A 193 0.64 -10.91 -30.93
CA ILE A 193 -0.27 -11.90 -30.36
C ILE A 193 0.42 -12.57 -29.18
N TYR A 194 -0.04 -12.24 -27.97
CA TYR A 194 0.55 -12.77 -26.75
C TYR A 194 -0.40 -12.72 -25.56
N GLY A 195 -0.16 -13.60 -24.60
CA GLY A 195 -0.85 -13.66 -23.32
C GLY A 195 0.13 -13.78 -22.17
N LEU A 196 -0.21 -13.17 -21.04
CA LEU A 196 0.50 -13.28 -19.78
C LEU A 196 -0.52 -13.49 -18.66
N THR A 197 -0.29 -14.49 -17.83
CA THR A 197 -1.02 -14.68 -16.57
C THR A 197 -0.02 -14.91 -15.45
N ILE A 198 -0.18 -14.17 -14.37
CA ILE A 198 0.57 -14.39 -13.13
C ILE A 198 -0.44 -14.56 -12.01
N ASP A 199 -0.49 -15.77 -11.45
CA ASP A 199 -1.32 -16.13 -10.31
C ASP A 199 -0.48 -16.17 -9.03
N ARG A 200 -1.03 -15.65 -7.93
CA ARG A 200 -0.46 -15.73 -6.58
C ARG A 200 -1.38 -16.55 -5.68
N TYR A 201 -0.80 -17.54 -5.02
CA TYR A 201 -1.44 -18.40 -4.03
C TYR A 201 -0.59 -18.37 -2.75
N ASP A 202 -0.97 -17.58 -1.76
CA ASP A 202 -0.16 -17.36 -0.55
C ASP A 202 1.30 -16.98 -0.89
N ASP A 203 2.26 -17.89 -0.66
CA ASP A 203 3.69 -17.74 -0.93
C ASP A 203 4.15 -18.32 -2.29
N LYS A 204 3.22 -18.92 -3.04
CA LYS A 204 3.46 -19.54 -4.34
C LYS A 204 3.01 -18.62 -5.47
N TYR A 205 3.82 -18.58 -6.53
CA TYR A 205 3.49 -17.89 -7.76
C TYR A 205 3.48 -18.86 -8.94
N VAL A 206 2.58 -18.63 -9.89
CA VAL A 206 2.51 -19.39 -11.15
C VAL A 206 2.45 -18.41 -12.30
N LEU A 207 3.38 -18.55 -13.25
CA LEU A 207 3.40 -17.75 -14.47
C LEU A 207 3.01 -18.62 -15.65
N ARG A 208 2.12 -18.09 -16.49
CA ARG A 208 1.79 -18.64 -17.80
C ARG A 208 1.97 -17.56 -18.84
N ALA A 209 2.64 -17.88 -19.93
CA ALA A 209 2.76 -16.98 -21.06
C ALA A 209 2.50 -17.71 -22.37
N GLU A 210 1.84 -17.03 -23.30
CA GLU A 210 1.66 -17.49 -24.67
C GLU A 210 2.26 -16.44 -25.60
N PHE A 211 3.14 -16.85 -26.50
CA PHE A 211 3.82 -15.93 -27.44
C PHE A 211 4.33 -16.68 -28.66
N PHE A 212 4.64 -15.94 -29.74
CA PHE A 212 5.31 -16.52 -30.91
C PHE A 212 6.83 -16.41 -30.77
N ASP A 213 7.49 -17.55 -30.53
CA ASP A 213 8.95 -17.66 -30.47
C ASP A 213 9.54 -17.66 -31.89
N PRO A 214 10.52 -16.80 -32.21
CA PRO A 214 11.22 -16.84 -33.51
C PRO A 214 11.82 -18.22 -33.84
N GLU A 215 12.16 -19.02 -32.83
CA GLU A 215 12.67 -20.38 -33.00
C GLU A 215 11.57 -21.41 -33.30
N ASN A 216 10.30 -21.06 -33.08
CA ASN A 216 9.12 -21.85 -33.41
C ASN A 216 8.20 -21.09 -34.38
N PRO A 217 8.60 -20.92 -35.66
CA PRO A 217 7.89 -20.07 -36.59
C PRO A 217 6.49 -20.59 -36.94
N ASP A 218 6.21 -21.87 -36.72
CA ASP A 218 4.98 -22.53 -37.17
C ASP A 218 3.88 -22.61 -36.10
N GLY A 219 4.17 -22.26 -34.83
CA GLY A 219 3.21 -22.33 -33.73
C GLY A 219 3.46 -21.31 -32.63
N SER A 220 2.48 -21.12 -31.73
CA SER A 220 2.72 -20.39 -30.48
C SER A 220 3.48 -21.28 -29.50
N THR A 221 4.28 -20.62 -28.65
CA THR A 221 4.94 -21.22 -27.50
C THR A 221 4.07 -20.96 -26.27
N GLU A 222 3.76 -22.04 -25.55
CA GLU A 222 3.12 -21.98 -24.25
C GLU A 222 4.17 -22.24 -23.16
N LEU A 223 4.37 -21.24 -22.30
CA LEU A 223 5.26 -21.30 -21.16
C LEU A 223 4.44 -21.45 -19.88
N VAL A 224 4.86 -22.38 -19.01
CA VAL A 224 4.34 -22.50 -17.64
C VAL A 224 5.52 -22.61 -16.70
N TRP A 225 5.63 -21.67 -15.76
CA TRP A 225 6.57 -21.73 -14.65
C TRP A 225 5.79 -21.80 -13.34
N ASP A 226 5.94 -22.92 -12.64
CA ASP A 226 5.26 -23.21 -11.38
C ASP A 226 6.16 -23.95 -10.36
N THR A 227 7.47 -24.01 -10.65
CA THR A 227 8.49 -24.70 -9.86
C THR A 227 9.31 -23.74 -9.00
N GLU A 228 9.99 -24.30 -7.99
CA GLU A 228 10.85 -23.55 -7.08
C GLU A 228 11.98 -22.80 -7.78
N GLU A 229 12.50 -23.37 -8.88
CA GLU A 229 13.59 -22.81 -9.69
C GLU A 229 13.29 -21.39 -10.18
N TYR A 230 12.03 -21.12 -10.56
CA TYR A 230 11.60 -19.83 -11.09
C TYR A 230 10.90 -18.96 -10.05
N ARG A 231 10.77 -19.40 -8.78
CA ARG A 231 9.96 -18.70 -7.76
C ARG A 231 10.31 -17.21 -7.65
N ASP A 232 11.59 -16.90 -7.46
CA ASP A 232 12.05 -15.52 -7.28
C ASP A 232 11.84 -14.67 -8.54
N ALA A 233 12.07 -15.25 -9.72
CA ALA A 233 11.84 -14.58 -11.00
C ALA A 233 10.34 -14.27 -11.20
N ILE A 234 9.46 -15.25 -10.96
CA ILE A 234 8.02 -15.04 -11.06
C ILE A 234 7.56 -13.96 -10.07
N LYS A 235 8.07 -13.99 -8.84
CA LYS A 235 7.77 -12.96 -7.84
C LYS A 235 8.19 -11.56 -8.29
N THR A 236 9.35 -11.42 -8.93
CA THR A 236 9.78 -10.15 -9.55
C THR A 236 8.82 -9.71 -10.67
N PHE A 237 8.41 -10.62 -11.55
CA PHE A 237 7.47 -10.29 -12.63
C PHE A 237 6.07 -9.93 -12.11
N TYR A 238 5.60 -10.63 -11.08
CA TYR A 238 4.37 -10.30 -10.36
C TYR A 238 4.45 -8.88 -9.79
N GLY A 239 5.55 -8.53 -9.11
CA GLY A 239 5.73 -7.20 -8.56
C GLY A 239 5.64 -6.09 -9.61
N ARG A 240 6.27 -6.28 -10.76
CA ARG A 240 6.18 -5.34 -11.87
C ARG A 240 4.79 -5.25 -12.49
N ALA A 241 4.06 -6.36 -12.59
CA ALA A 241 2.67 -6.33 -13.06
C ALA A 241 1.77 -5.50 -12.10
N VAL A 242 1.96 -5.65 -10.79
CA VAL A 242 1.28 -4.84 -9.77
C VAL A 242 1.68 -3.36 -9.86
N GLU A 243 2.96 -3.06 -10.08
CA GLU A 243 3.42 -1.68 -10.30
C GLU A 243 2.77 -1.04 -11.54
N ILE A 244 2.68 -1.77 -12.64
CA ILE A 244 1.99 -1.31 -13.86
C ILE A 244 0.51 -1.04 -13.56
N TYR A 245 -0.16 -1.94 -12.83
CA TYR A 245 -1.54 -1.77 -12.40
C TYR A 245 -1.74 -0.46 -11.63
N ASP A 246 -0.92 -0.22 -10.60
CA ASP A 246 -1.04 0.94 -9.72
C ASP A 246 -0.64 2.25 -10.44
N ALA A 247 0.49 2.25 -11.15
CA ALA A 247 1.07 3.44 -11.76
C ALA A 247 0.29 3.93 -12.99
N ARG A 248 -0.45 3.02 -13.65
CA ARG A 248 -1.22 3.32 -14.86
C ARG A 248 -2.71 3.42 -14.62
N ASP A 249 -3.14 3.37 -13.36
CA ASP A 249 -4.54 3.47 -12.95
C ASP A 249 -5.42 2.48 -13.74
N ILE A 250 -4.96 1.23 -13.86
CA ILE A 250 -5.69 0.18 -14.60
C ILE A 250 -7.08 -0.06 -13.97
N GLN A 251 -7.24 0.22 -12.68
CA GLN A 251 -8.54 0.19 -12.01
C GLN A 251 -9.61 1.04 -12.74
N SER A 252 -9.22 2.18 -13.33
CA SER A 252 -10.14 3.04 -14.09
C SER A 252 -10.71 2.41 -15.37
N TRP A 253 -10.15 1.27 -15.80
CA TRP A 253 -10.60 0.55 -16.98
C TRP A 253 -11.75 -0.42 -16.69
N ASP A 254 -12.12 -0.61 -15.43
CA ASP A 254 -13.16 -1.57 -15.05
C ASP A 254 -14.47 -1.38 -15.82
N GLY A 255 -14.97 -2.46 -16.40
CA GLY A 255 -16.17 -2.47 -17.22
C GLY A 255 -16.00 -1.83 -18.61
N PHE A 256 -14.78 -1.46 -19.02
CA PHE A 256 -14.53 -1.04 -20.40
C PHE A 256 -14.78 -2.23 -21.34
N ASP A 257 -15.84 -2.15 -22.13
CA ASP A 257 -16.18 -3.14 -23.16
C ASP A 257 -16.61 -2.39 -24.43
N LYS A 258 -15.68 -2.23 -25.38
CA LYS A 258 -15.93 -1.47 -26.61
C LYS A 258 -15.35 -2.13 -27.85
N THR A 259 -16.08 -1.97 -28.95
CA THR A 259 -15.64 -2.40 -30.28
C THR A 259 -15.81 -1.27 -31.31
N ASN A 260 -14.77 -0.95 -32.07
CA ASN A 260 -14.86 -0.06 -33.23
C ASN A 260 -14.86 -0.86 -34.53
N ARG A 261 -16.05 -1.00 -35.13
CA ARG A 261 -16.24 -1.79 -36.37
C ARG A 261 -15.76 -1.09 -37.64
N ASN A 262 -15.42 0.19 -37.56
CA ASN A 262 -14.96 0.98 -38.71
C ASN A 262 -13.45 0.82 -38.98
N VAL A 263 -12.72 0.22 -38.04
CA VAL A 263 -11.28 -0.06 -38.13
C VAL A 263 -11.11 -1.56 -38.36
N ARG A 264 -10.22 -1.95 -39.27
CA ARG A 264 -9.99 -3.35 -39.67
C ARG A 264 -8.59 -3.84 -39.32
N ASP A 265 -7.97 -3.19 -38.34
CA ASP A 265 -6.59 -3.43 -37.97
C ASP A 265 -6.45 -4.68 -37.08
N GLY A 266 -7.58 -5.22 -36.58
CA GLY A 266 -7.63 -6.49 -35.86
C GLY A 266 -7.00 -6.45 -34.47
N TYR A 267 -6.74 -5.26 -33.91
CA TYR A 267 -6.15 -5.12 -32.59
C TYR A 267 -7.19 -5.35 -31.51
N MET A 268 -6.87 -6.23 -30.57
CA MET A 268 -7.73 -6.55 -29.43
C MET A 268 -6.91 -6.66 -28.16
N PHE A 269 -7.54 -6.36 -27.03
CA PHE A 269 -6.99 -6.70 -25.73
C PHE A 269 -8.09 -7.22 -24.79
N ASN A 270 -7.66 -8.01 -23.82
CA ASN A 270 -8.44 -8.41 -22.68
C ASN A 270 -7.54 -8.35 -21.44
N ILE A 271 -8.02 -7.76 -20.35
CA ILE A 271 -7.34 -7.76 -19.05
C ILE A 271 -8.33 -8.15 -17.97
N VAL A 272 -7.88 -9.03 -17.07
CA VAL A 272 -8.62 -9.49 -15.89
C VAL A 272 -7.69 -9.44 -14.69
N ILE A 273 -8.08 -8.69 -13.67
CA ILE A 273 -7.39 -8.62 -12.39
C ILE A 273 -8.34 -9.16 -11.32
N GLU A 274 -7.92 -10.13 -10.53
CA GLU A 274 -8.70 -10.67 -9.41
C GLU A 274 -8.01 -10.37 -8.09
N PHE A 275 -8.79 -10.11 -7.04
CA PHE A 275 -8.30 -9.77 -5.70
C PHE A 275 -8.67 -10.84 -4.66
N GLU A 276 -7.92 -10.87 -3.56
CA GLU A 276 -8.16 -11.75 -2.40
C GLU A 276 -9.57 -11.61 -1.82
N ASP A 277 -10.16 -10.42 -1.90
CA ASP A 277 -11.52 -10.14 -1.42
C ASP A 277 -12.64 -10.62 -2.37
N GLY A 278 -12.24 -11.28 -3.47
CA GLY A 278 -13.15 -11.82 -4.49
C GLY A 278 -13.65 -10.78 -5.50
N LYS A 279 -13.23 -9.52 -5.41
CA LYS A 279 -13.49 -8.53 -6.46
C LYS A 279 -12.65 -8.84 -7.70
N SER A 280 -13.08 -8.28 -8.83
CA SER A 280 -12.30 -8.31 -10.06
C SER A 280 -12.47 -7.03 -10.86
N ILE A 281 -11.43 -6.70 -11.64
CA ILE A 281 -11.47 -5.71 -12.72
C ILE A 281 -11.45 -6.47 -14.03
N GLY A 282 -12.32 -6.09 -14.96
CA GLY A 282 -12.34 -6.65 -16.31
C GLY A 282 -12.43 -5.55 -17.37
N ALA A 283 -11.58 -5.63 -18.40
CA ALA A 283 -11.68 -4.74 -19.56
C ALA A 283 -11.37 -5.46 -20.87
N TYR A 284 -12.18 -5.18 -21.88
CA TYR A 284 -12.07 -5.70 -23.24
C TYR A 284 -12.15 -4.58 -24.27
N GLY A 285 -11.27 -4.65 -25.28
CA GLY A 285 -11.30 -3.72 -26.40
C GLY A 285 -11.02 -4.40 -27.72
N ASN A 286 -11.73 -3.96 -28.76
CA ASN A 286 -11.51 -4.39 -30.14
C ASN A 286 -11.50 -3.17 -31.06
N ASN A 287 -10.32 -2.76 -31.48
CA ASN A 287 -10.04 -1.48 -32.17
C ASN A 287 -10.58 -0.24 -31.41
N ALA A 288 -10.85 -0.39 -30.12
CA ALA A 288 -11.31 0.66 -29.22
C ALA A 288 -10.65 0.42 -27.86
N PHE A 289 -10.01 1.44 -27.30
CA PHE A 289 -9.11 1.27 -26.17
C PHE A 289 -9.36 2.34 -25.09
N PRO A 290 -9.16 2.01 -23.80
CA PRO A 290 -9.22 2.99 -22.73
C PRO A 290 -8.06 3.99 -22.84
N SER A 291 -8.19 5.12 -22.14
CA SER A 291 -7.12 6.11 -22.06
C SER A 291 -5.87 5.48 -21.43
N GLY A 292 -4.69 5.77 -21.99
CA GLY A 292 -3.42 5.21 -21.50
C GLY A 292 -3.11 3.79 -21.95
N PHE A 293 -4.01 3.13 -22.70
CA PHE A 293 -3.82 1.74 -23.16
C PHE A 293 -2.47 1.49 -23.84
N GLU A 294 -2.07 2.37 -24.75
CA GLU A 294 -0.82 2.19 -25.50
C GLU A 294 0.40 2.10 -24.58
N ILE A 295 0.43 2.89 -23.50
CA ILE A 295 1.54 2.88 -22.54
C ILE A 295 1.58 1.53 -21.81
N VAL A 296 0.44 1.09 -21.27
CA VAL A 296 0.32 -0.21 -20.57
C VAL A 296 0.66 -1.37 -21.49
N LYS A 297 0.21 -1.34 -22.76
CA LYS A 297 0.51 -2.37 -23.77
C LYS A 297 2.02 -2.52 -23.94
N TYR A 298 2.76 -1.42 -24.07
CA TYR A 298 4.22 -1.47 -24.20
C TYR A 298 4.91 -1.96 -22.92
N GLU A 299 4.49 -1.51 -21.73
CA GLU A 299 5.08 -1.98 -20.47
C GLU A 299 4.85 -3.48 -20.23
N LEU A 300 3.66 -3.99 -20.57
CA LEU A 300 3.37 -5.42 -20.49
C LEU A 300 4.10 -6.22 -21.58
N LYS A 301 4.37 -5.60 -22.74
CA LYS A 301 5.19 -6.22 -23.79
C LYS A 301 6.64 -6.33 -23.36
N ASP A 302 7.20 -5.29 -22.74
CA ASP A 302 8.56 -5.30 -22.19
C ASP A 302 8.70 -6.37 -21.10
N LEU A 303 7.70 -6.47 -20.20
CA LEU A 303 7.64 -7.53 -19.20
C LEU A 303 7.67 -8.93 -19.83
N LEU A 304 6.88 -9.14 -20.88
CA LEU A 304 6.87 -10.40 -21.63
C LEU A 304 8.21 -10.67 -22.32
N ASP A 305 8.85 -9.67 -22.91
CA ASP A 305 10.13 -9.83 -23.60
C ASP A 305 11.24 -10.29 -22.64
N GLU A 306 11.22 -9.83 -21.40
CA GLU A 306 12.13 -10.32 -20.36
C GLU A 306 11.85 -11.78 -19.96
N ILE A 307 10.58 -12.16 -19.87
CA ILE A 307 10.17 -13.55 -19.64
C ILE A 307 10.66 -14.45 -20.78
N ILE A 308 10.49 -14.01 -22.04
CA ILE A 308 10.94 -14.73 -23.23
C ILE A 308 12.47 -14.87 -23.22
N ALA A 309 13.21 -13.79 -22.93
CA ALA A 309 14.66 -13.83 -22.87
C ALA A 309 15.18 -14.81 -21.79
N MET A 310 14.56 -14.84 -20.62
CA MET A 310 14.88 -15.80 -19.57
C MET A 310 14.53 -17.24 -19.99
N TYR A 311 13.39 -17.45 -20.65
CA TYR A 311 13.00 -18.75 -21.20
C TYR A 311 13.99 -19.26 -22.24
N GLN A 312 14.41 -18.42 -23.19
CA GLN A 312 15.42 -18.79 -24.20
C GLN A 312 16.74 -19.18 -23.54
N LYS A 313 17.21 -18.38 -22.58
CA LYS A 313 18.43 -18.70 -21.82
C LYS A 313 18.33 -20.03 -21.06
N SER A 314 17.14 -20.39 -20.57
CA SER A 314 16.92 -21.67 -19.89
C SER A 314 17.05 -22.87 -20.82
N LYS A 315 16.71 -22.72 -22.12
CA LYS A 315 16.90 -23.77 -23.13
C LYS A 315 18.37 -24.02 -23.45
N ASP A 316 19.19 -22.97 -23.48
CA ASP A 316 20.61 -23.06 -23.87
C ASP A 316 21.51 -23.75 -22.83
N VAL A 317 21.02 -23.95 -21.61
CA VAL A 317 21.78 -24.55 -20.49
C VAL A 317 21.46 -26.04 -20.31
N GLY A 318 20.47 -26.58 -21.04
CA GLY A 318 20.07 -28.00 -21.03
C GLY A 318 20.71 -28.80 -22.15
#